data_AF-A0A257GC32-F1
#
_entry.id   AF-A0A257GC32-F1
#
_cell.length_a   1.000
_cell.length_b   1.000
_cell.length_c   1.000
_cell.angle_alpha   90.00
_cell.angle_beta   90.00
_cell.angle_gamma   90.00
#
_symmetry.space_group_name_H-M   'P 1'
#
loop_
_entity.id
_entity.type
_entity.pdbx_description
1 polymer ?
#
loop_
_entity_poly.entity_id
_entity_poly.type
_entity_poly.pdbx_seq_one_letter_code
_entity_poly.pdbx_strand_id
1 'polypeptide(L)' 'MTFLQLSTHSTYDQLRHLADSWGLAIMALIFVALCLWPFRPGGRTASRDAALSIFEDDSNDA' A
#
# COMPACT_ATOMS: atom_id res chain seq x y z
N MET A 1 29.68 -14.30 34.84
CA MET A 1 29.58 -13.22 33.83
C MET A 1 29.13 -13.73 32.45
N THR A 2 28.73 -15.01 32.32
CA THR A 2 28.38 -15.65 31.03
C THR A 2 26.86 -15.76 30.79
N PHE A 3 26.04 -15.71 31.86
CA PHE A 3 24.58 -15.80 31.77
C PHE A 3 23.94 -14.60 31.05
N LEU A 4 24.51 -13.40 31.20
CA LEU A 4 24.04 -12.19 30.50
C LEU A 4 24.42 -12.15 29.01
N GLN A 5 25.41 -12.93 28.59
CA GLN A 5 25.85 -13.02 27.18
C GLN A 5 24.91 -13.88 26.34
N LEU A 6 24.34 -14.97 26.88
CA LEU A 6 23.37 -15.80 26.16
C LEU A 6 22.03 -15.07 25.90
N SER A 7 21.55 -14.30 26.88
CA SER A 7 20.26 -13.58 26.76
C SER A 7 20.34 -12.39 25.79
N THR A 8 21.49 -11.71 25.74
CA THR A 8 21.74 -10.66 24.75
C THR A 8 21.85 -11.23 23.34
N HIS A 9 22.53 -12.37 23.14
CA HIS A 9 22.67 -13.00 21.81
C HIS A 9 21.33 -13.42 21.20
N SER A 10 20.47 -14.12 21.95
CA SER A 10 19.17 -14.59 21.43
C SER A 10 18.20 -13.45 21.15
N THR A 11 18.21 -12.39 21.95
CA THR A 11 17.32 -11.24 21.75
C THR A 11 17.82 -10.38 20.60
N TYR A 12 19.14 -10.19 20.49
CA TYR A 12 19.77 -9.43 19.41
C TYR A 12 19.56 -10.08 18.04
N ASP A 13 19.70 -11.41 17.92
CA ASP A 13 19.43 -12.11 16.66
C ASP A 13 17.96 -11.95 16.23
N GLN A 14 17.00 -12.04 17.15
CA GLN A 14 15.59 -11.82 16.81
C GLN A 14 15.33 -10.38 16.35
N LEU A 15 15.87 -9.38 17.06
CA LEU A 15 15.75 -7.96 16.68
C LEU A 15 16.44 -7.66 15.35
N ARG A 16 17.60 -8.28 15.09
CA ARG A 16 18.34 -8.14 13.84
C ARG A 16 17.62 -8.80 12.67
N HIS A 17 17.08 -9.99 12.87
CA HIS A 17 16.23 -10.65 11.87
C HIS A 17 14.95 -9.86 11.60
N LEU A 18 14.35 -9.25 12.62
CA LEU A 18 13.24 -8.32 12.43
C LEU A 18 13.70 -7.08 11.62
N ALA A 19 14.80 -6.42 12.01
CA ALA A 19 15.28 -5.22 11.34
C ALA A 19 15.69 -5.45 9.87
N ASP A 20 16.43 -6.52 9.59
CA ASP A 20 16.92 -6.83 8.24
C ASP A 20 15.79 -7.33 7.32
N SER A 21 14.78 -8.06 7.85
CA SER A 21 13.65 -8.55 7.03
C SER A 21 12.61 -7.47 6.74
N TRP A 22 12.43 -6.49 7.64
CA TRP A 22 11.44 -5.44 7.50
C TRP A 22 11.69 -4.52 6.30
N GLY A 23 12.96 -4.23 5.96
CA GLY A 23 13.28 -3.43 4.78
C GLY A 23 12.82 -4.09 3.48
N LEU A 24 13.10 -5.38 3.32
CA LEU A 24 12.65 -6.16 2.16
C LEU A 24 11.12 -6.34 2.15
N ALA A 25 10.52 -6.58 3.32
CA ALA A 25 9.07 -6.71 3.46
C ALA A 25 8.33 -5.41 3.09
N ILE A 26 8.81 -4.25 3.53
CA ILE A 26 8.24 -2.93 3.17
C ILE A 26 8.35 -2.72 1.66
N MET A 27 9.50 -2.98 1.05
CA MET A 27 9.67 -2.85 -0.40
C MET A 27 8.70 -3.76 -1.17
N ALA A 28 8.53 -5.02 -0.74
CA ALA A 28 7.57 -5.94 -1.34
C ALA A 28 6.12 -5.46 -1.16
N LEU A 29 5.74 -4.95 0.01
CA LEU A 29 4.41 -4.40 0.25
C LEU A 29 4.10 -3.19 -0.62
N ILE A 30 5.06 -2.25 -0.77
CA ILE A 30 4.91 -1.09 -1.65
C ILE A 30 4.75 -1.54 -3.10
N PHE A 31 5.57 -2.50 -3.54
CA PHE A 31 5.49 -3.05 -4.88
C PHE A 31 4.11 -3.65 -5.16
N VAL A 32 3.62 -4.52 -4.27
CA VAL A 32 2.28 -5.13 -4.38
C VAL A 32 1.20 -4.06 -4.35
N ALA A 33 1.29 -3.07 -3.46
CA ALA A 33 0.31 -1.99 -3.38
C ALA A 33 0.22 -1.18 -4.69
N LEU A 34 1.35 -0.89 -5.33
CA LEU A 34 1.40 -0.22 -6.63
C LEU A 34 0.86 -1.11 -7.76
N CYS A 35 1.19 -2.41 -7.76
CA CYS A 35 0.63 -3.37 -8.71
C CYS A 35 -0.88 -3.56 -8.53
N LEU A 36 -1.40 -3.49 -7.31
CA LEU A 36 -2.83 -3.61 -6.99
C LEU A 36 -3.60 -2.30 -7.15
N TRP A 37 -2.91 -1.15 -7.18
CA TRP A 37 -3.51 0.18 -7.40
C TRP A 37 -4.48 0.23 -8.59
N PRO A 38 -4.14 -0.29 -9.80
CA PRO A 38 -5.07 -0.31 -10.94
C PRO A 38 -6.29 -1.22 -10.74
N PHE A 39 -6.22 -2.21 -9.85
CA PHE A 39 -7.35 -3.07 -9.50
C PHE A 39 -8.27 -2.43 -8.44
N ARG A 40 -7.83 -1.34 -7.76
CA ARG A 40 -8.67 -0.59 -6.83
C ARG A 40 -9.76 0.17 -7.62
N PRO A 41 -11.05 -0.18 -7.46
CA PRO A 41 -12.13 0.27 -8.35
C PRO A 41 -12.60 1.71 -8.07
N GLY A 42 -11.70 2.64 -7.71
CA GLY A 42 -12.03 4.02 -7.33
C GLY A 42 -12.12 5.01 -8.48
N GLY A 43 -11.54 4.71 -9.65
CA GLY A 43 -11.45 5.66 -10.78
C GLY A 43 -12.56 5.54 -11.82
N ARG A 44 -13.38 4.46 -11.78
CA ARG A 44 -14.41 4.19 -12.80
C ARG A 44 -15.68 5.02 -12.61
N THR A 45 -15.94 5.52 -11.40
CA THR A 45 -17.10 6.40 -11.14
C THR A 45 -16.85 7.81 -11.68
N ALA A 46 -15.66 8.38 -11.43
CA ALA A 46 -15.31 9.73 -11.90
C ALA A 46 -15.26 9.84 -13.44
N SER A 47 -14.84 8.77 -14.13
CA SER A 47 -14.81 8.72 -15.60
C SER A 47 -16.20 8.51 -16.21
N ARG A 48 -17.16 7.92 -15.48
CA ARG A 48 -18.56 7.83 -15.90
C ARG A 48 -19.30 9.15 -15.70
N ASP A 49 -19.02 9.86 -14.60
CA ASP A 49 -19.59 11.18 -14.30
C ASP A 49 -19.17 12.24 -15.34
N ALA A 50 -17.88 12.29 -15.70
CA ALA A 50 -17.37 13.22 -16.70
C ALA A 50 -17.90 12.98 -18.14
N ALA A 51 -18.40 11.78 -18.44
CA ALA A 51 -18.98 11.47 -19.74
C ALA A 51 -20.47 11.88 -19.84
N LEU A 52 -21.16 11.98 -18.70
CA LEU A 52 -22.57 12.38 -18.63
C LEU A 52 -22.75 13.90 -18.56
N SER A 53 -21.73 14.66 -18.12
CA SER A 53 -21.81 16.12 -18.00
C SER A 53 -22.00 16.86 -19.33
N ILE A 54 -21.68 16.24 -20.47
CA ILE A 54 -21.86 16.87 -21.80
C ILE A 54 -23.31 16.79 -22.31
N PHE A 55 -24.14 15.93 -21.71
CA PHE A 55 -25.54 15.73 -22.13
C PHE A 55 -26.56 16.48 -21.28
N GLU A 56 -26.14 17.11 -20.17
CA GLU A 56 -27.06 17.75 -19.23
C GLU A 56 -27.28 19.26 -19.51
N ASP A 57 -26.51 19.85 -20.43
CA ASP A 57 -26.63 21.28 -20.79
C ASP A 57 -27.64 21.54 -21.94
N ASP A 58 -28.22 20.50 -22.54
CA ASP A 58 -29.08 20.63 -23.74
C ASP A 58 -30.58 20.45 -23.45
N SER A 59 -31.01 20.49 -22.18
CA SER A 59 -32.41 20.24 -21.78
C SER A 59 -33.14 21.43 -21.13
N ASN A 60 -32.72 22.68 -21.34
CA ASN A 60 -33.43 23.86 -20.80
C ASN A 60 -33.83 24.93 -21.84
N ASP A 61 -33.92 24.58 -23.13
CA ASP A 61 -34.59 25.43 -24.13
C ASP A 61 -35.95 24.81 -24.51
N ALA A 62 -36.98 25.03 -23.67
CA ALA A 62 -38.39 24.90 -24.03
C ALA A 62 -39.30 25.74 -23.12
#